data_AF-A0A6P0YG87-F1
#
_entry.id   AF-A0A6P0YG87-F1
#
_cell.length_a   1.000
_cell.length_b   1.000
_cell.length_c   1.000
_cell.angle_alpha   90.00
_cell.angle_beta   90.00
_cell.angle_gamma   90.00
#
_symmetry.space_group_name_H-M   'P 1'
#
loop_
_entity.id
_entity.type
_entity.pdbx_description
1 polymer ?
#
loop_
_entity_poly.entity_id
_entity_poly.type
_entity_poly.pdbx_seq_one_letter_code
_entity_poly.pdbx_strand_id
1 'polypeptide(L)'
;MSEVATKNLTFWDTTDYKYPGFGQTAQISDGLGGTIGITYNQIDYNDRGWKGKPNGDTPITEDRLLSGEIENKFSLTGKVKGITVTMPQIRTIGRENNYSVTLDFSNYKASLTGSKATDGATCGDTYLAISRFFNGTAAGYTTIKVTATTLDGSPLNLTDWKLFNSGTLGQGNNARVFLDAATQTISGKNSQGKQEFCPTPPNPGTSFGTDTGLGLFQLPSDQRYTSITLTFKQKKIKGVIPNDLHDIYVASNTTSTSPISKMPETKPMDISSGLQLHLPLNEIVENAAKEKEVVDISGGKLNGKVHGATIVADSNFGNCLSFDGVDDYIQMPEMNIDYSKGITVEVWVYYNSFKYQSRVIDFANGPGKNNIIFGNHTTTNDGLLVVFVGSTRKAIEVKGILEASKWLHLTATIDESGNAKVYKNGQEVGGGLVAVPNSVNRTKNYIGVSNWSG
;
A
#
# COMPACT_ATOMS: atom_id res chain seq x y z
N MET A 1 24.56 -16.85 16.33
CA MET A 1 24.74 -15.61 15.54
C MET A 1 23.77 -15.70 14.38
N SER A 2 22.77 -14.82 14.30
CA SER A 2 21.90 -14.76 13.13
C SER A 2 22.70 -14.20 11.95
N GLU A 3 22.72 -14.91 10.82
CA GLU A 3 23.29 -14.37 9.58
C GLU A 3 22.66 -13.01 9.27
N VAL A 4 23.49 -12.00 9.05
CA VAL A 4 23.05 -10.71 8.52
C VAL A 4 22.81 -10.92 7.03
N ALA A 5 21.55 -10.90 6.60
CA ALA A 5 21.21 -11.00 5.19
C ALA A 5 21.83 -9.80 4.44
N THR A 6 22.79 -10.09 3.57
CA THR A 6 23.47 -9.08 2.75
C THR A 6 22.73 -8.92 1.43
N LYS A 7 22.32 -7.69 1.09
CA LYS A 7 21.73 -7.36 -0.21
C LYS A 7 22.74 -6.60 -1.07
N ASN A 8 22.96 -7.03 -2.31
CA ASN A 8 23.71 -6.23 -3.27
C ASN A 8 22.74 -5.38 -4.07
N LEU A 9 22.96 -4.07 -4.07
CA LEU A 9 22.19 -3.14 -4.86
C LEU A 9 23.00 -2.70 -6.08
N THR A 10 22.40 -2.82 -7.26
CA THR A 10 22.91 -2.23 -8.50
C THR A 10 22.13 -0.94 -8.75
N PHE A 11 22.81 0.20 -8.64
CA PHE A 11 22.24 1.49 -8.98
C PHE A 11 22.25 1.70 -10.50
N TRP A 12 21.32 2.52 -10.97
CA TRP A 12 21.34 3.07 -12.33
C TRP A 12 22.70 3.69 -12.67
N ASP A 13 23.06 3.70 -13.95
CA ASP A 13 24.30 4.28 -14.42
C ASP A 13 24.06 5.66 -15.04
N THR A 14 24.33 6.69 -14.25
CA THR A 14 24.11 8.09 -14.60
C THR A 14 25.30 8.73 -15.31
N THR A 15 26.36 7.96 -15.62
CA THR A 15 27.64 8.48 -16.12
C THR A 15 27.49 9.34 -17.39
N ASP A 16 26.60 8.96 -18.30
CA ASP A 16 26.35 9.68 -19.56
C ASP A 16 25.11 10.59 -19.52
N TYR A 17 24.50 10.78 -18.35
CA TYR A 17 23.31 11.61 -18.22
C TYR A 17 23.63 13.07 -18.57
N LYS A 18 22.76 13.66 -19.38
CA LYS A 18 22.76 15.08 -19.69
C LYS A 18 21.36 15.62 -19.50
N TYR A 19 21.24 16.75 -18.82
CA TYR A 19 19.94 17.38 -18.60
C TYR A 19 19.30 17.76 -19.96
N PRO A 20 18.14 17.17 -20.31
CA PRO A 20 17.55 17.37 -21.63
C PRO A 20 16.73 18.66 -21.74
N GLY A 21 16.51 19.37 -20.62
CA GLY A 21 15.57 20.48 -20.54
C GLY A 21 14.21 20.06 -19.94
N PHE A 22 13.40 21.04 -19.56
CA PHE A 22 12.08 20.78 -18.99
C PHE A 22 11.14 20.15 -20.03
N GLY A 23 10.31 19.21 -19.57
CA GLY A 23 9.36 18.44 -20.39
C GLY A 23 10.01 17.43 -21.33
N GLN A 24 11.35 17.33 -21.34
CA GLN A 24 12.09 16.37 -22.16
C GLN A 24 12.58 15.20 -21.30
N THR A 25 12.55 14.01 -21.87
CA THR A 25 12.96 12.77 -21.21
C THR A 25 14.37 12.39 -21.64
N ALA A 26 15.24 12.13 -20.67
CA ALA A 26 16.51 11.46 -20.91
C ALA A 26 16.42 10.01 -20.44
N GLN A 27 16.94 9.08 -21.24
CA GLN A 27 17.00 7.66 -20.91
C GLN A 27 18.35 7.34 -20.27
N ILE A 28 18.30 6.62 -19.14
CA ILE A 28 19.49 6.28 -18.36
C ILE A 28 19.52 4.78 -18.18
N SER A 29 20.70 4.18 -18.33
CA SER A 29 20.88 2.75 -18.08
C SER A 29 20.51 2.40 -16.65
N ASP A 30 19.74 1.33 -16.46
CA ASP A 30 19.42 0.81 -15.13
C ASP A 30 20.54 -0.07 -14.53
N GLY A 31 21.66 -0.21 -15.24
CA GLY A 31 22.80 -1.05 -14.84
C GLY A 31 22.59 -2.55 -15.08
N LEU A 32 21.41 -2.97 -15.55
CA LEU A 32 21.02 -4.37 -15.74
C LEU A 32 20.66 -4.72 -17.20
N GLY A 33 20.65 -3.73 -18.09
CA GLY A 33 20.34 -3.86 -19.51
C GLY A 33 18.98 -3.28 -19.92
N GLY A 34 18.29 -2.60 -19.01
CA GLY A 34 17.12 -1.76 -19.29
C GLY A 34 17.45 -0.27 -19.17
N THR A 35 16.42 0.56 -19.23
CA THR A 35 16.55 2.02 -19.06
C THR A 35 15.44 2.60 -18.18
N ILE A 36 15.74 3.74 -17.56
CA ILE A 36 14.79 4.57 -16.82
C ILE A 36 14.73 5.92 -17.50
N GLY A 37 13.53 6.34 -17.88
CA GLY A 37 13.28 7.67 -18.42
C GLY A 37 13.18 8.69 -17.29
N ILE A 38 13.82 9.85 -17.45
CA ILE A 38 13.77 10.92 -16.46
C ILE A 38 13.32 12.20 -17.14
N THR A 39 12.21 12.74 -16.65
CA THR A 39 11.63 13.99 -17.13
C THR A 39 11.54 14.98 -15.99
N TYR A 40 12.14 16.15 -16.18
CA TYR A 40 11.96 17.27 -15.27
C TYR A 40 10.80 18.12 -15.77
N ASN A 41 9.82 18.41 -14.92
CA ASN A 41 8.69 19.26 -15.28
C ASN A 41 8.73 20.56 -14.48
N GLN A 42 8.55 21.66 -15.19
CA GLN A 42 8.38 22.97 -14.59
C GLN A 42 6.94 23.11 -14.07
N ILE A 43 6.77 23.58 -12.83
CA ILE A 43 5.45 23.85 -12.26
C ILE A 43 5.30 25.35 -12.00
N ASP A 44 6.03 25.88 -11.01
CA ASP A 44 6.04 27.31 -10.68
C ASP A 44 7.49 27.75 -10.43
N TYR A 45 8.05 28.46 -11.40
CA TYR A 45 9.43 28.97 -11.36
C TYR A 45 9.47 30.41 -11.85
N ASN A 46 9.81 31.35 -10.96
CA ASN A 46 9.92 32.78 -11.26
C ASN A 46 11.36 33.27 -11.01
N ASP A 47 12.20 33.34 -12.05
CA ASP A 47 13.47 34.09 -12.01
C ASP A 47 13.51 35.14 -13.12
N ARG A 48 13.65 36.42 -12.72
CA ARG A 48 13.94 37.55 -13.63
C ARG A 48 15.42 37.46 -14.03
N GLY A 49 15.72 36.65 -15.03
CA GLY A 49 17.03 36.65 -15.67
C GLY A 49 17.59 35.26 -15.88
N TRP A 50 17.00 34.54 -16.83
CA TRP A 50 17.55 33.29 -17.35
C TRP A 50 18.97 33.49 -17.89
N LYS A 51 19.98 33.22 -17.05
CA LYS A 51 21.36 32.97 -17.50
C LYS A 51 21.96 31.68 -16.95
N GLY A 52 21.32 31.00 -15.99
CA GLY A 52 21.69 29.66 -15.55
C GLY A 52 20.61 28.64 -15.92
N LYS A 53 20.94 27.63 -16.74
CA LYS A 53 20.09 26.46 -16.90
C LYS A 53 20.21 25.59 -15.64
N PRO A 54 19.19 24.82 -15.24
CA PRO A 54 19.41 23.70 -14.33
C PRO A 54 20.53 22.83 -14.91
N ASN A 55 21.60 22.61 -14.14
CA ASN A 55 22.69 21.74 -14.54
C ASN A 55 22.54 20.46 -13.70
N GLY A 56 22.16 19.37 -14.34
CA GLY A 56 22.02 18.04 -13.73
C GLY A 56 23.30 17.21 -13.84
N ASP A 57 24.46 17.87 -13.95
CA ASP A 57 25.59 17.35 -14.71
C ASP A 57 26.65 16.62 -13.87
N THR A 58 26.33 16.15 -12.66
CA THR A 58 27.33 15.42 -11.87
C THR A 58 26.76 14.14 -11.28
N PRO A 59 27.14 12.97 -11.85
CA PRO A 59 27.02 11.68 -11.18
C PRO A 59 27.70 11.77 -9.81
N ILE A 60 26.91 11.78 -8.76
CA ILE A 60 27.44 11.82 -7.40
C ILE A 60 27.73 10.41 -6.97
N THR A 61 28.95 10.16 -6.53
CA THR A 61 29.39 8.87 -6.02
C THR A 61 29.63 8.99 -4.52
N GLU A 62 28.73 8.47 -3.69
CA GLU A 62 28.79 8.61 -2.23
C GLU A 62 28.85 7.26 -1.53
N ASP A 63 29.81 7.08 -0.62
CA ASP A 63 29.80 5.96 0.34
C ASP A 63 28.86 6.30 1.51
N ARG A 64 27.77 5.56 1.69
CA ARG A 64 26.81 5.81 2.78
C ARG A 64 26.45 4.55 3.56
N LEU A 65 26.59 4.64 4.89
CA LEU A 65 25.98 3.69 5.83
C LEU A 65 24.52 4.09 6.09
N LEU A 66 23.59 3.16 5.88
CA LEU A 66 22.17 3.31 6.17
C LEU A 66 21.81 2.54 7.46
N SER A 67 20.75 2.94 8.16
CA SER A 67 20.21 2.23 9.33
C SER A 67 18.73 2.60 9.58
N GLY A 68 17.80 1.65 9.44
CA GLY A 68 16.36 1.88 9.65
C GLY A 68 15.69 0.76 10.45
N GLU A 69 14.44 0.98 10.87
CA GLU A 69 13.59 -0.03 11.51
C GLU A 69 12.63 -0.66 10.50
N ILE A 70 12.93 -1.92 10.15
CA ILE A 70 12.09 -3.13 10.05
C ILE A 70 13.08 -4.22 9.61
N GLU A 71 13.10 -5.37 10.30
CA GLU A 71 13.94 -6.55 9.99
C GLU A 71 15.48 -6.37 10.02
N ASN A 72 16.03 -5.92 11.16
CA ASN A 72 17.48 -5.98 11.47
C ASN A 72 18.43 -5.15 10.57
N LYS A 73 19.04 -4.12 11.17
CA LYS A 73 20.34 -3.49 10.81
C LYS A 73 20.83 -3.75 9.37
N PHE A 74 20.21 -3.08 8.40
CA PHE A 74 20.73 -2.98 7.04
C PHE A 74 22.00 -2.12 7.05
N SER A 75 23.10 -2.57 6.44
CA SER A 75 24.31 -1.76 6.22
C SER A 75 24.55 -1.67 4.72
N LEU A 76 24.37 -0.49 4.14
CA LEU A 76 24.87 -0.21 2.81
C LEU A 76 26.37 0.11 2.93
N THR A 77 27.20 -0.66 2.23
CA THR A 77 28.65 -0.44 2.22
C THR A 77 29.08 -0.36 0.76
N GLY A 78 29.40 0.85 0.29
CA GLY A 78 29.82 1.08 -1.09
C GLY A 78 29.28 2.39 -1.67
N LYS A 79 29.74 2.68 -2.88
CA LYS A 79 29.50 3.92 -3.62
C LYS A 79 28.15 3.89 -4.33
N VAL A 80 27.29 4.84 -4.00
CA VAL A 80 25.98 5.06 -4.63
C VAL A 80 26.09 6.15 -5.71
N LYS A 81 25.61 5.87 -6.93
CA LYS A 81 25.56 6.86 -8.03
C LYS A 81 24.16 7.49 -8.17
N GLY A 82 24.07 8.81 -8.09
CA GLY A 82 22.81 9.57 -8.19
C GLY A 82 22.78 10.59 -9.33
N ILE A 83 21.61 11.23 -9.49
CA ILE A 83 21.45 12.43 -10.30
C ILE A 83 21.12 13.57 -9.38
N THR A 84 21.93 14.62 -9.45
CA THR A 84 21.72 15.85 -8.68
C THR A 84 20.91 16.82 -9.50
N VAL A 85 19.79 17.27 -8.96
CA VAL A 85 19.05 18.40 -9.51
C VAL A 85 19.65 19.67 -8.93
N THR A 86 20.29 20.49 -9.76
CA THR A 86 20.74 21.82 -9.33
C THR A 86 19.80 22.89 -9.88
N MET A 87 19.06 23.57 -9.00
CA MET A 87 18.21 24.69 -9.41
C MET A 87 18.89 26.05 -9.15
N PRO A 88 18.80 27.01 -10.10
CA PRO A 88 19.39 28.34 -9.92
C PRO A 88 18.77 29.13 -8.76
N GLN A 89 19.52 30.11 -8.25
CA GLN A 89 19.08 31.02 -7.18
C GLN A 89 17.74 31.71 -7.47
N ILE A 90 16.82 31.69 -6.50
CA ILE A 90 15.61 32.53 -6.55
C ILE A 90 15.99 34.00 -6.33
N ARG A 91 15.86 34.86 -7.35
CA ARG A 91 16.07 36.32 -7.23
C ARG A 91 14.78 37.16 -7.07
N THR A 92 13.67 36.57 -6.60
CA THR A 92 12.30 37.15 -6.37
C THR A 92 11.42 37.10 -7.63
N ILE A 93 10.17 36.59 -7.62
CA ILE A 93 9.01 36.78 -6.73
C ILE A 93 8.26 35.42 -6.57
N GLY A 94 8.31 34.84 -5.38
CA GLY A 94 7.67 33.57 -5.02
C GLY A 94 8.15 33.12 -3.63
N ARG A 95 7.28 32.53 -2.80
CA ARG A 95 7.65 32.03 -1.46
C ARG A 95 8.28 30.62 -1.51
N GLU A 96 8.08 29.91 -2.62
CA GLU A 96 8.35 28.47 -2.77
C GLU A 96 8.81 28.15 -4.21
N ASN A 97 9.72 27.19 -4.38
CA ASN A 97 10.05 26.57 -5.67
C ASN A 97 9.25 25.29 -5.84
N ASN A 98 8.59 25.12 -6.99
CA ASN A 98 7.87 23.90 -7.33
C ASN A 98 8.34 23.35 -8.68
N TYR A 99 8.76 22.10 -8.68
CA TYR A 99 9.06 21.33 -9.89
C TYR A 99 8.71 19.86 -9.65
N SER A 100 8.61 19.06 -10.70
CA SER A 100 8.52 17.61 -10.53
C SER A 100 9.55 16.86 -11.34
N VAL A 101 9.87 15.65 -10.88
CA VAL A 101 10.68 14.68 -11.61
C VAL A 101 9.85 13.43 -11.80
N THR A 102 9.61 13.07 -13.06
CA THR A 102 8.95 11.83 -13.44
C THR A 102 10.01 10.81 -13.82
N LEU A 103 9.99 9.68 -13.11
CA LEU A 103 10.74 8.46 -13.42
C LEU A 103 9.82 7.53 -14.20
N ASP A 104 10.22 7.17 -15.40
CA ASP A 104 9.53 6.23 -16.28
C ASP A 104 10.26 4.90 -16.27
N PHE A 105 9.55 3.86 -15.84
CA PHE A 105 10.07 2.50 -15.70
C PHE A 105 9.69 1.60 -16.86
N SER A 106 9.06 2.12 -17.93
CA SER A 106 8.54 1.32 -19.05
C SER A 106 9.58 0.43 -19.74
N ASN A 107 10.88 0.73 -19.59
CA ASN A 107 11.98 -0.09 -20.11
C ASN A 107 12.92 -0.62 -19.02
N TYR A 108 12.49 -0.58 -17.75
CA TYR A 108 13.29 -0.94 -16.59
C TYR A 108 13.26 -2.45 -16.35
N LYS A 109 14.42 -3.03 -16.07
CA LYS A 109 14.59 -4.48 -15.90
C LYS A 109 14.43 -4.94 -14.45
N ALA A 110 14.59 -4.05 -13.47
CA ALA A 110 14.39 -4.27 -12.03
C ALA A 110 15.21 -5.36 -11.31
N SER A 111 15.72 -6.40 -11.98
CA SER A 111 16.50 -7.50 -11.37
C SER A 111 17.37 -8.27 -12.41
N LEU A 112 18.43 -8.96 -11.95
CA LEU A 112 19.34 -9.77 -12.78
C LEU A 112 18.81 -11.18 -13.09
N THR A 113 18.13 -11.82 -12.14
CA THR A 113 17.69 -13.22 -12.24
C THR A 113 16.17 -13.28 -12.14
N GLY A 114 15.53 -13.56 -13.28
CA GLY A 114 14.13 -13.96 -13.45
C GLY A 114 13.11 -13.40 -12.46
N SER A 115 12.32 -12.40 -12.86
CA SER A 115 10.88 -12.25 -12.55
C SER A 115 10.47 -10.80 -12.81
N LYS A 116 9.48 -10.60 -13.69
CA LYS A 116 8.83 -9.30 -13.97
C LYS A 116 9.69 -8.21 -14.64
N ALA A 117 10.88 -8.53 -15.13
CA ALA A 117 11.77 -7.62 -15.86
C ALA A 117 11.34 -7.24 -17.29
N THR A 118 10.21 -7.77 -17.80
CA THR A 118 9.82 -7.68 -19.22
C THR A 118 8.63 -6.77 -19.49
N ASP A 119 7.98 -6.23 -18.45
CA ASP A 119 6.77 -5.41 -18.59
C ASP A 119 6.93 -3.95 -18.18
N GLY A 120 8.18 -3.50 -17.91
CA GLY A 120 8.46 -2.09 -17.74
C GLY A 120 7.88 -1.48 -16.46
N ALA A 121 8.04 -2.17 -15.33
CA ALA A 121 7.57 -1.66 -14.04
C ALA A 121 8.46 -2.07 -12.87
N THR A 122 8.40 -1.29 -11.80
CA THR A 122 9.09 -1.58 -10.53
C THR A 122 8.64 -2.90 -9.89
N CYS A 123 9.39 -3.41 -8.92
CA CYS A 123 9.01 -4.57 -8.11
C CYS A 123 9.61 -4.49 -6.70
N GLY A 124 9.48 -5.59 -5.93
CA GLY A 124 10.01 -5.70 -4.57
C GLY A 124 11.54 -5.62 -4.47
N ASP A 125 12.23 -5.78 -5.60
CA ASP A 125 13.68 -5.59 -5.71
C ASP A 125 14.06 -4.16 -6.13
N THR A 126 13.09 -3.29 -6.40
CA THR A 126 13.33 -1.89 -6.76
C THR A 126 13.45 -1.02 -5.51
N TYR A 127 14.44 -0.15 -5.52
CA TYR A 127 14.69 0.83 -4.47
C TYR A 127 14.71 2.22 -5.08
N LEU A 128 13.95 3.14 -4.49
CA LEU A 128 14.02 4.57 -4.79
C LEU A 128 14.74 5.24 -3.63
N ALA A 129 15.80 6.00 -3.88
CA ALA A 129 16.46 6.78 -2.86
C ALA A 129 16.36 8.27 -3.15
N ILE A 130 16.23 9.06 -2.09
CA ILE A 130 16.23 10.52 -2.17
C ILE A 130 17.10 11.05 -1.04
N SER A 131 17.95 12.02 -1.36
CA SER A 131 18.76 12.73 -0.36
C SER A 131 18.64 14.25 -0.53
N ARG A 132 19.30 14.99 0.36
CA ARG A 132 19.37 16.46 0.34
C ARG A 132 18.04 17.21 0.54
N PHE A 133 17.25 16.78 1.51
CA PHE A 133 16.02 17.48 1.95
C PHE A 133 16.26 18.81 2.67
N PHE A 134 17.50 19.11 3.04
CA PHE A 134 17.90 20.35 3.70
C PHE A 134 19.11 20.94 2.99
N ASN A 135 19.02 22.23 2.68
CA ASN A 135 20.08 22.97 2.03
C ASN A 135 20.16 24.38 2.64
N GLY A 136 21.07 24.57 3.59
CA GLY A 136 21.39 25.88 4.14
C GLY A 136 20.57 26.37 5.34
N THR A 137 20.88 27.61 5.77
CA THR A 137 20.60 28.10 7.13
C THR A 137 19.12 28.41 7.42
N ALA A 138 18.67 27.91 8.58
CA ALA A 138 17.53 28.31 9.43
C ALA A 138 16.07 28.26 8.90
N ALA A 139 15.79 28.18 7.59
CA ALA A 139 14.39 28.31 7.11
C ALA A 139 13.96 27.51 5.86
N GLY A 140 14.88 26.84 5.15
CA GLY A 140 14.53 26.06 3.95
C GLY A 140 14.24 24.60 4.27
N TYR A 141 13.10 24.07 3.80
CA TYR A 141 12.78 22.63 3.86
C TYR A 141 12.01 22.17 2.63
N THR A 142 12.20 20.91 2.25
CA THR A 142 11.55 20.26 1.11
C THR A 142 10.42 19.36 1.57
N THR A 143 9.27 19.45 0.91
CA THR A 143 8.25 18.40 0.92
C THR A 143 8.12 17.86 -0.49
N ILE A 144 8.07 16.55 -0.64
CA ILE A 144 7.91 15.87 -1.93
C ILE A 144 6.57 15.16 -1.90
N LYS A 145 5.65 15.53 -2.78
CA LYS A 145 4.43 14.75 -3.01
C LYS A 145 4.73 13.65 -4.02
N VAL A 146 4.33 12.43 -3.71
CA VAL A 146 4.52 11.26 -4.58
C VAL A 146 3.21 10.95 -5.28
N THR A 147 3.26 10.77 -6.59
CA THR A 147 2.18 10.19 -7.40
C THR A 147 2.78 9.12 -8.29
N ALA A 148 1.99 8.12 -8.72
CA ALA A 148 2.49 7.06 -9.58
C ALA A 148 1.39 6.57 -10.52
N THR A 149 1.81 6.04 -11.67
CA THR A 149 0.98 5.18 -12.51
C THR A 149 1.31 3.74 -12.15
N THR A 150 0.34 3.01 -11.65
CA THR A 150 0.46 1.59 -11.35
C THR A 150 0.24 0.77 -12.60
N LEU A 151 0.89 -0.39 -12.68
CA LEU A 151 0.77 -1.31 -13.80
C LEU A 151 -0.65 -1.86 -13.95
N ASP A 152 -1.38 -2.01 -12.85
CA ASP A 152 -2.74 -2.55 -12.79
C ASP A 152 -3.84 -1.47 -12.76
N GLY A 153 -3.47 -0.18 -12.74
CA GLY A 153 -4.39 0.94 -12.64
C GLY A 153 -4.93 1.22 -11.22
N SER A 154 -4.46 0.49 -10.20
CA SER A 154 -4.81 0.76 -8.81
C SER A 154 -4.29 2.11 -8.31
N PRO A 155 -4.94 2.75 -7.31
CA PRO A 155 -4.40 3.97 -6.69
C PRO A 155 -3.08 3.71 -5.98
N LEU A 156 -2.17 4.70 -5.98
CA LEU A 156 -0.90 4.64 -5.24
C LEU A 156 -1.12 4.33 -3.76
N ASN A 157 -0.50 3.25 -3.27
CA ASN A 157 -0.38 2.92 -1.86
C ASN A 157 1.08 3.08 -1.40
N LEU A 158 1.31 3.99 -0.45
CA LEU A 158 2.64 4.20 0.14
C LEU A 158 2.84 3.46 1.47
N THR A 159 1.82 2.78 2.03
CA THR A 159 1.98 2.07 3.32
C THR A 159 2.98 0.93 3.23
N ASP A 160 3.13 0.35 2.05
CA ASP A 160 3.96 -0.85 1.83
C ASP A 160 5.38 -0.49 1.38
N TRP A 161 5.69 0.81 1.25
CA TRP A 161 7.03 1.31 0.99
C TRP A 161 7.87 1.22 2.27
N LYS A 162 8.89 0.36 2.26
CA LYS A 162 9.76 0.20 3.42
C LYS A 162 10.89 1.23 3.38
N LEU A 163 10.90 2.16 4.33
CA LEU A 163 11.91 3.22 4.44
C LEU A 163 13.12 2.78 5.29
N PHE A 164 14.28 2.78 4.67
CA PHE A 164 15.60 2.71 5.31
C PHE A 164 16.21 4.11 5.35
N ASN A 165 16.54 4.60 6.53
CA ASN A 165 17.02 5.97 6.73
C ASN A 165 18.52 5.96 7.04
N SER A 166 19.30 6.96 6.63
CA SER A 166 20.63 7.18 7.21
C SER A 166 20.54 8.30 8.24
N GLY A 167 20.79 7.99 9.50
CA GLY A 167 20.94 8.97 10.57
C GLY A 167 21.30 8.26 11.86
N THR A 168 22.47 8.56 12.43
CA THR A 168 22.94 7.87 13.64
C THR A 168 21.95 8.03 14.80
N LEU A 169 21.75 6.95 15.57
CA LEU A 169 21.08 6.95 16.88
C LEU A 169 22.03 7.52 17.95
N GLY A 170 22.44 8.78 17.78
CA GLY A 170 23.21 9.54 18.77
C GLY A 170 22.44 10.80 19.17
N GLN A 171 22.60 11.26 20.42
CA GLN A 171 21.95 12.48 20.91
C GLN A 171 22.34 13.67 20.01
N GLY A 172 21.40 14.17 19.20
CA GLY A 172 21.62 15.25 18.23
C GLY A 172 20.43 15.46 17.29
N ASN A 173 20.33 16.67 16.72
CA ASN A 173 19.28 17.10 15.78
C ASN A 173 19.53 16.58 14.36
N ASN A 174 19.57 15.26 14.20
CA ASN A 174 19.88 14.62 12.91
C ASN A 174 18.70 14.76 11.94
N ALA A 175 19.01 15.13 10.69
CA ALA A 175 18.05 15.10 9.59
C ALA A 175 17.58 13.67 9.33
N ARG A 176 16.27 13.45 9.34
CA ARG A 176 15.61 12.18 9.02
C ARG A 176 14.60 12.38 7.92
N VAL A 177 14.53 11.41 7.01
CA VAL A 177 13.44 11.32 6.04
C VAL A 177 12.21 10.67 6.70
N PHE A 178 11.03 11.19 6.39
CA PHE A 178 9.74 10.66 6.84
C PHE A 178 8.84 10.43 5.63
N LEU A 179 8.10 9.34 5.66
CA LEU A 179 7.03 9.02 4.72
C LEU A 179 5.69 9.13 5.44
N ASP A 180 4.80 9.93 4.89
CA ASP A 180 3.41 10.01 5.31
C ASP A 180 2.54 9.46 4.19
N ALA A 181 2.08 8.22 4.38
CA ALA A 181 1.28 7.51 3.40
C ALA A 181 -0.11 8.15 3.20
N ALA A 182 -0.69 8.75 4.26
CA ALA A 182 -2.02 9.36 4.19
C ALA A 182 -2.00 10.64 3.34
N THR A 183 -0.93 11.43 3.44
CA THR A 183 -0.78 12.66 2.64
C THR A 183 0.00 12.44 1.34
N GLN A 184 0.52 11.24 1.12
CA GLN A 184 1.43 10.89 0.02
C GLN A 184 2.66 11.79 -0.04
N THR A 185 3.23 12.14 1.12
CA THR A 185 4.37 13.05 1.20
C THR A 185 5.63 12.42 1.79
N ILE A 186 6.76 12.77 1.22
CA ILE A 186 8.09 12.55 1.77
C ILE A 186 8.63 13.90 2.27
N SER A 187 9.16 13.94 3.48
CA SER A 187 9.70 15.17 4.06
C SER A 187 10.96 14.91 4.87
N GLY A 188 11.86 15.90 4.89
CA GLY A 188 12.93 15.95 5.87
C GLY A 188 12.41 16.58 7.16
N LYS A 189 12.67 15.95 8.31
CA LYS A 189 12.42 16.52 9.65
C LYS A 189 13.59 16.19 10.59
N ASN A 190 13.68 16.88 11.71
CA ASN A 190 14.66 16.54 12.75
C ASN A 190 14.28 15.24 13.49
N SER A 191 15.12 14.81 14.43
CA SER A 191 14.91 13.61 15.27
C SER A 191 13.64 13.65 16.13
N GLN A 192 13.01 14.82 16.30
CA GLN A 192 11.75 15.03 17.03
C GLN A 192 10.53 15.12 16.10
N GLY A 193 10.70 14.92 14.78
CA GLY A 193 9.60 14.97 13.82
C GLY A 193 9.10 16.39 13.53
N LYS A 194 9.88 17.43 13.82
CA LYS A 194 9.54 18.81 13.49
C LYS A 194 10.12 19.24 12.14
N GLN A 195 9.35 20.04 11.40
CA GLN A 195 9.78 20.73 10.17
C GLN A 195 10.68 21.94 10.51
N GLU A 196 11.70 21.69 11.33
CA GLU A 196 12.65 22.69 11.79
C GLU A 196 14.05 22.34 11.26
N PHE A 197 14.91 23.36 11.23
CA PHE A 197 16.31 23.22 10.88
C PHE A 197 16.98 22.09 11.69
N CYS A 198 17.78 21.28 11.00
CA CYS A 198 18.61 20.25 11.62
C CYS A 198 20.04 20.79 11.76
N PRO A 199 20.49 21.24 12.94
CA PRO A 199 21.90 21.52 13.16
C PRO A 199 22.67 20.19 13.15
N THR A 200 23.41 19.98 12.07
CA THR A 200 24.63 19.19 11.87
C THR A 200 25.16 18.35 13.06
N PRO A 201 25.55 17.07 12.86
CA PRO A 201 26.49 16.42 13.79
C PRO A 201 27.46 15.39 13.13
N PRO A 202 28.37 14.80 13.92
CA PRO A 202 29.81 14.96 13.84
C PRO A 202 30.49 14.13 12.72
N ASN A 203 31.48 14.76 12.09
CA ASN A 203 32.28 14.28 10.97
C ASN A 203 33.03 12.94 11.22
N PRO A 204 33.50 12.24 10.16
CA PRO A 204 34.90 12.48 9.77
C PRO A 204 35.17 12.36 8.24
N GLY A 205 35.26 13.48 7.50
CA GLY A 205 35.98 13.43 6.20
C GLY A 205 35.85 14.59 5.20
N THR A 206 34.65 15.04 4.83
CA THR A 206 34.30 16.22 3.97
C THR A 206 34.82 16.27 2.51
N SER A 207 34.07 16.74 1.51
CA SER A 207 33.52 18.11 1.36
C SER A 207 32.18 18.20 0.58
N PHE A 208 31.21 18.90 1.21
CA PHE A 208 29.84 19.32 0.83
C PHE A 208 28.74 18.23 0.78
N GLY A 209 27.61 18.29 1.51
CA GLY A 209 27.11 19.19 2.56
C GLY A 209 26.41 18.36 3.66
N THR A 210 26.70 18.70 4.92
CA THR A 210 26.57 17.87 6.12
C THR A 210 25.15 17.71 6.70
N ASP A 211 24.11 18.09 5.96
CA ASP A 211 22.74 18.27 6.51
C ASP A 211 21.70 17.30 5.92
N THR A 212 22.10 16.15 5.35
CA THR A 212 21.22 15.41 4.43
C THR A 212 21.09 13.91 4.74
N GLY A 213 19.94 13.52 5.30
CA GLY A 213 19.56 12.11 5.39
C GLY A 213 19.30 11.53 3.99
N LEU A 214 19.80 10.31 3.72
CA LEU A 214 19.39 9.48 2.60
C LEU A 214 18.20 8.64 3.07
N GLY A 215 17.05 8.85 2.42
CA GLY A 215 15.91 7.96 2.54
C GLY A 215 15.93 6.98 1.38
N LEU A 216 16.16 5.70 1.67
CA LEU A 216 16.11 4.61 0.71
C LEU A 216 14.80 3.86 0.93
N PHE A 217 13.93 3.86 -0.07
CA PHE A 217 12.63 3.19 -0.05
C PHE A 217 12.71 1.90 -0.85
N GLN A 218 12.50 0.75 -0.22
CA GLN A 218 12.18 -0.47 -0.95
C GLN A 218 10.73 -0.41 -1.38
N LEU A 219 10.50 -0.57 -2.68
CA LEU A 219 9.16 -0.55 -3.25
C LEU A 219 8.45 -1.90 -3.04
N PRO A 220 7.11 -1.91 -3.02
CA PRO A 220 6.33 -3.12 -2.86
C PRO A 220 6.53 -4.15 -4.00
N SER A 221 6.33 -5.43 -3.69
CA SER A 221 6.36 -6.53 -4.67
C SER A 221 5.01 -6.78 -5.34
N ASP A 222 3.94 -6.40 -4.66
CA ASP A 222 2.54 -6.56 -5.01
C ASP A 222 1.99 -5.34 -5.77
N GLN A 223 2.36 -4.12 -5.39
CA GLN A 223 2.05 -2.91 -6.17
C GLN A 223 3.24 -2.47 -7.03
N ARG A 224 3.04 -2.40 -8.34
CA ARG A 224 4.10 -2.12 -9.32
C ARG A 224 3.82 -0.85 -10.09
N TYR A 225 4.85 -0.04 -10.34
CA TYR A 225 4.71 1.28 -10.94
C TYR A 225 5.39 1.31 -12.31
N THR A 226 4.68 1.79 -13.34
CA THR A 226 5.24 2.09 -14.66
C THR A 226 5.82 3.51 -14.69
N SER A 227 5.33 4.40 -13.83
CA SER A 227 5.98 5.69 -13.58
C SER A 227 5.78 6.16 -12.14
N ILE A 228 6.75 6.92 -11.62
CA ILE A 228 6.66 7.60 -10.33
C ILE A 228 7.01 9.07 -10.57
N THR A 229 6.14 9.98 -10.15
CA THR A 229 6.37 11.42 -10.18
C THR A 229 6.56 11.97 -8.77
N LEU A 230 7.71 12.61 -8.58
CA LEU A 230 8.09 13.29 -7.35
C LEU A 230 7.90 14.79 -7.55
N THR A 231 6.91 15.37 -6.87
CA THR A 231 6.64 16.81 -6.94
C THR A 231 7.28 17.50 -5.74
N PHE A 232 8.35 18.24 -6.01
CA PHE A 232 9.14 18.94 -5.02
C PHE A 232 8.50 20.30 -4.73
N LYS A 233 8.30 20.57 -3.45
CA LYS A 233 7.88 21.85 -2.91
C LYS A 233 8.91 22.31 -1.89
N GLN A 234 9.66 23.35 -2.25
CA GLN A 234 10.77 23.86 -1.45
C GLN A 234 10.44 25.26 -0.95
N LYS A 235 10.50 25.48 0.37
CA LYS A 235 10.38 26.84 0.94
C LYS A 235 11.71 27.60 0.85
N LYS A 236 11.61 28.92 0.65
CA LYS A 236 12.75 29.85 0.44
C LYS A 236 13.90 29.64 1.44
N ILE A 237 15.10 29.43 0.90
CA ILE A 237 16.37 29.44 1.63
C ILE A 237 16.84 30.89 1.80
N LYS A 238 17.30 31.27 3.00
CA LYS A 238 18.02 32.54 3.25
C LYS A 238 19.52 32.24 3.31
N GLY A 239 20.33 32.76 2.38
CA GLY A 239 21.78 32.54 2.38
C GLY A 239 22.49 33.10 1.14
N VAL A 240 23.83 33.14 1.20
CA VAL A 240 24.71 33.66 0.14
C VAL A 240 25.19 32.60 -0.86
N ILE A 241 24.98 31.31 -0.58
CA ILE A 241 25.34 30.20 -1.47
C ILE A 241 24.04 29.63 -2.04
N PRO A 242 23.78 29.75 -3.36
CA PRO A 242 22.51 29.38 -3.92
C PRO A 242 22.63 28.13 -4.80
N ASN A 243 21.96 27.04 -4.42
CA ASN A 243 21.61 25.94 -5.31
C ASN A 243 20.59 25.08 -4.54
N ASP A 244 19.38 24.83 -5.04
CA ASP A 244 18.61 23.68 -4.51
C ASP A 244 19.26 22.42 -5.07
N LEU A 245 19.54 21.45 -4.21
CA LEU A 245 20.21 20.20 -4.56
C LEU A 245 19.35 19.08 -4.02
N HIS A 246 18.78 18.26 -4.90
CA HIS A 246 18.11 17.02 -4.53
C HIS A 246 18.73 15.90 -5.34
N ASP A 247 19.14 14.84 -4.65
CA ASP A 247 19.68 13.68 -5.34
C ASP A 247 18.63 12.60 -5.36
N ILE A 248 18.31 12.12 -6.55
CA ILE A 248 17.45 10.97 -6.77
C ILE A 248 18.35 9.79 -7.14
N TYR A 249 17.95 8.59 -6.73
CA TYR A 249 18.65 7.35 -7.03
C TYR A 249 17.63 6.26 -7.31
N VAL A 250 17.89 5.42 -8.29
CA VAL A 250 17.16 4.15 -8.45
C VAL A 250 18.15 3.01 -8.38
N ALA A 251 17.80 1.95 -7.67
CA ALA A 251 18.57 0.72 -7.60
C ALA A 251 17.71 -0.52 -7.66
N SER A 252 18.37 -1.63 -7.97
CA SER A 252 17.82 -2.96 -8.07
C SER A 252 18.58 -3.90 -7.15
N ASN A 253 17.90 -4.73 -6.36
CA ASN A 253 18.52 -5.78 -5.57
C ASN A 253 18.90 -6.98 -6.45
N THR A 254 20.20 -7.26 -6.55
CA THR A 254 20.77 -8.24 -7.47
C THR A 254 21.27 -9.53 -6.81
N THR A 255 21.19 -9.63 -5.48
CA THR A 255 21.47 -10.88 -4.74
C THR A 255 20.25 -11.75 -4.49
N SER A 256 19.06 -11.35 -4.98
CA SER A 256 17.85 -12.15 -4.83
C SER A 256 17.97 -13.47 -5.59
N THR A 257 18.44 -14.52 -4.90
CA THR A 257 18.40 -15.93 -5.33
C THR A 257 17.17 -16.65 -4.78
N SER A 258 16.37 -15.96 -3.97
CA SER A 258 15.11 -16.51 -3.48
C SER A 258 14.30 -16.93 -4.71
N PRO A 259 13.80 -18.18 -4.78
CA PRO A 259 12.81 -18.49 -5.78
C PRO A 259 11.73 -17.42 -5.61
N ILE A 260 11.53 -16.68 -6.69
CA ILE A 260 10.37 -15.83 -6.95
C ILE A 260 9.24 -16.50 -6.18
N SER A 261 8.63 -15.82 -5.20
CA SER A 261 7.29 -16.26 -4.84
C SER A 261 6.55 -16.20 -6.16
N LYS A 262 6.31 -17.36 -6.79
CA LYS A 262 5.41 -17.47 -7.92
C LYS A 262 4.12 -16.89 -7.38
N MET A 263 3.92 -15.59 -7.56
CA MET A 263 2.60 -15.14 -7.82
C MET A 263 2.27 -15.83 -9.15
N PRO A 264 1.26 -16.70 -9.19
CA PRO A 264 0.72 -17.10 -10.48
C PRO A 264 0.46 -15.81 -11.26
N GLU A 265 0.72 -15.81 -12.56
CA GLU A 265 0.28 -14.75 -13.45
C GLU A 265 -1.17 -14.41 -13.11
N THR A 266 -1.38 -13.29 -12.44
CA THR A 266 -2.70 -12.70 -12.35
C THR A 266 -2.64 -11.57 -13.37
N LYS A 267 -3.21 -11.83 -14.55
CA LYS A 267 -4.27 -10.93 -15.04
C LYS A 267 -5.01 -10.43 -13.79
N PRO A 268 -5.27 -9.13 -13.59
CA PRO A 268 -6.00 -8.66 -12.40
C PRO A 268 -7.05 -9.70 -12.11
N MET A 269 -6.89 -10.43 -10.98
CA MET A 269 -7.71 -11.61 -10.75
C MET A 269 -9.11 -11.08 -10.90
N ASP A 270 -9.81 -11.56 -11.92
CA ASP A 270 -11.11 -11.03 -12.22
C ASP A 270 -11.99 -11.52 -11.08
N ILE A 271 -12.03 -10.75 -10.00
CA ILE A 271 -12.84 -11.03 -8.83
C ILE A 271 -14.32 -10.92 -9.22
N SER A 272 -14.64 -10.31 -10.38
CA SER A 272 -15.99 -10.31 -10.95
C SER A 272 -16.30 -11.62 -11.68
N SER A 273 -15.29 -12.30 -12.25
CA SER A 273 -15.39 -13.65 -12.80
C SER A 273 -15.53 -14.68 -11.68
N GLY A 274 -16.76 -14.83 -11.19
CA GLY A 274 -17.12 -15.72 -10.09
C GLY A 274 -17.80 -15.02 -8.92
N LEU A 275 -17.90 -13.68 -8.93
CA LEU A 275 -18.61 -12.91 -7.91
C LEU A 275 -20.11 -13.25 -7.94
N GLN A 276 -20.59 -13.86 -6.87
CA GLN A 276 -21.99 -14.26 -6.76
C GLN A 276 -22.87 -13.20 -6.08
N LEU A 277 -22.27 -12.38 -5.20
CA LEU A 277 -22.98 -11.41 -4.36
C LEU A 277 -22.01 -10.27 -3.99
N HIS A 278 -22.43 -9.03 -4.22
CA HIS A 278 -21.69 -7.84 -3.81
C HIS A 278 -22.64 -6.74 -3.33
N LEU A 279 -22.63 -6.50 -2.02
CA LEU A 279 -23.46 -5.52 -1.35
C LEU A 279 -22.58 -4.35 -0.86
N PRO A 280 -22.45 -3.26 -1.64
CA PRO A 280 -21.63 -2.11 -1.26
C PRO A 280 -22.29 -1.21 -0.21
N LEU A 281 -23.58 -1.42 0.08
CA LEU A 281 -24.42 -0.68 1.05
C LEU A 281 -24.59 0.83 0.77
N ASN A 282 -23.94 1.38 -0.25
CA ASN A 282 -24.15 2.77 -0.70
C ASN A 282 -25.49 2.99 -1.41
N GLU A 283 -26.09 1.93 -1.93
CA GLU A 283 -27.36 1.92 -2.66
C GLU A 283 -28.47 1.27 -1.81
N ILE A 284 -28.79 1.86 -0.66
CA ILE A 284 -29.97 1.44 0.11
C ILE A 284 -31.18 2.20 -0.43
N VAL A 285 -32.09 1.46 -1.06
CA VAL A 285 -33.29 2.01 -1.68
C VAL A 285 -34.52 1.66 -0.88
N GLU A 286 -35.51 2.56 -0.84
CA GLU A 286 -36.86 2.21 -0.43
C GLU A 286 -37.59 1.64 -1.66
N ASN A 287 -38.05 0.39 -1.58
CA ASN A 287 -38.85 -0.21 -2.65
C ASN A 287 -40.27 0.37 -2.68
N ALA A 288 -41.11 -0.06 -3.62
CA ALA A 288 -42.49 0.44 -3.77
C ALA A 288 -43.37 0.19 -2.52
N ALA A 289 -42.98 -0.72 -1.63
CA ALA A 289 -43.63 -1.00 -0.35
C ALA A 289 -43.00 -0.24 0.85
N LYS A 290 -42.04 0.67 0.60
CA LYS A 290 -41.22 1.37 1.60
C LYS A 290 -40.37 0.44 2.47
N GLU A 291 -40.10 -0.78 2.01
CA GLU A 291 -39.11 -1.64 2.64
C GLU A 291 -37.72 -1.23 2.15
N LYS A 292 -36.76 -1.21 3.07
CA LYS A 292 -35.35 -0.93 2.73
C LYS A 292 -34.76 -2.18 2.07
N GLU A 293 -34.12 -1.98 0.94
CA GLU A 293 -33.37 -3.04 0.23
C GLU A 293 -31.91 -2.61 0.03
N VAL A 294 -31.01 -3.59 0.13
CA VAL A 294 -29.62 -3.47 -0.29
C VAL A 294 -29.48 -4.06 -1.69
N VAL A 295 -28.96 -3.25 -2.61
CA VAL A 295 -28.78 -3.66 -4.01
C VAL A 295 -27.53 -4.53 -4.16
N ASP A 296 -27.68 -5.69 -4.81
CA ASP A 296 -26.57 -6.50 -5.28
C ASP A 296 -26.09 -6.02 -6.65
N ILE A 297 -24.87 -5.47 -6.68
CA ILE A 297 -24.27 -4.95 -7.91
C ILE A 297 -23.55 -6.02 -8.72
N SER A 298 -23.48 -7.27 -8.22
CA SER A 298 -22.91 -8.41 -8.96
C SER A 298 -23.79 -8.83 -10.15
N GLY A 299 -23.34 -9.85 -10.89
CA GLY A 299 -24.15 -10.48 -11.94
C GLY A 299 -25.35 -11.28 -11.40
N GLY A 300 -25.33 -11.66 -10.11
CA GLY A 300 -26.38 -12.46 -9.46
C GLY A 300 -27.68 -11.69 -9.18
N LYS A 301 -27.60 -10.36 -9.01
CA LYS A 301 -28.74 -9.47 -8.71
C LYS A 301 -29.60 -9.95 -7.53
N LEU A 302 -28.93 -10.49 -6.51
CA LEU A 302 -29.53 -11.02 -5.29
C LEU A 302 -29.77 -9.89 -4.27
N ASN A 303 -30.70 -8.97 -4.56
CA ASN A 303 -31.01 -7.86 -3.65
C ASN A 303 -31.51 -8.37 -2.29
N GLY A 304 -30.99 -7.81 -1.20
CA GLY A 304 -31.34 -8.20 0.16
C GLY A 304 -32.39 -7.28 0.77
N LYS A 305 -33.34 -7.83 1.53
CA LYS A 305 -34.31 -7.07 2.31
C LYS A 305 -33.75 -6.74 3.69
N VAL A 306 -33.83 -5.48 4.10
CA VAL A 306 -33.33 -5.03 5.40
C VAL A 306 -34.48 -4.99 6.41
N HIS A 307 -34.29 -5.67 7.53
CA HIS A 307 -35.21 -5.72 8.66
C HIS A 307 -34.55 -5.02 9.86
N GLY A 308 -35.22 -4.02 10.44
CA GLY A 308 -34.80 -3.28 11.64
C GLY A 308 -33.59 -2.35 11.47
N ALA A 309 -32.54 -2.81 10.79
CA ALA A 309 -31.24 -2.16 10.73
C ALA A 309 -31.30 -0.71 10.23
N THR A 310 -30.48 0.13 10.87
CA THR A 310 -30.40 1.56 10.57
C THR A 310 -29.20 1.88 9.69
N ILE A 311 -29.34 2.88 8.84
CA ILE A 311 -28.24 3.36 7.99
C ILE A 311 -27.38 4.31 8.82
N VAL A 312 -26.08 4.07 8.85
CA VAL A 312 -25.10 4.94 9.50
C VAL A 312 -24.02 5.33 8.50
N ALA A 313 -23.58 6.58 8.53
CA ALA A 313 -22.50 7.05 7.66
C ALA A 313 -21.14 6.83 8.34
N ASP A 314 -20.19 6.29 7.59
CA ASP A 314 -18.79 6.15 7.96
C ASP A 314 -17.90 6.91 6.98
N SER A 315 -16.87 7.59 7.50
CA SER A 315 -15.98 8.41 6.68
C SER A 315 -15.12 7.62 5.70
N ASN A 316 -14.90 6.33 5.94
CA ASN A 316 -14.05 5.47 5.11
C ASN A 316 -14.88 4.61 4.13
N PHE A 317 -16.10 4.22 4.52
CA PHE A 317 -16.90 3.25 3.77
C PHE A 317 -18.18 3.82 3.15
N GLY A 318 -18.55 5.06 3.46
CA GLY A 318 -19.82 5.63 3.02
C GLY A 318 -20.97 5.14 3.90
N ASN A 319 -22.02 4.59 3.29
CA ASN A 319 -23.16 4.09 4.06
C ASN A 319 -22.90 2.66 4.57
N CYS A 320 -23.18 2.44 5.85
CA CYS A 320 -23.12 1.16 6.52
C CYS A 320 -24.49 0.84 7.16
N LEU A 321 -24.70 -0.42 7.51
CA LEU A 321 -25.85 -0.84 8.31
C LEU A 321 -25.43 -1.12 9.76
N SER A 322 -26.16 -0.54 10.71
CA SER A 322 -26.02 -0.81 12.13
C SER A 322 -27.05 -1.83 12.57
N PHE A 323 -26.56 -2.89 13.22
CA PHE A 323 -27.35 -3.99 13.77
C PHE A 323 -27.28 -3.91 15.31
N ASP A 324 -28.41 -3.73 15.96
CA ASP A 324 -28.50 -3.57 17.43
C ASP A 324 -28.40 -4.91 18.20
N GLY A 325 -28.56 -6.03 17.48
CA GLY A 325 -28.50 -7.38 18.00
C GLY A 325 -29.81 -7.91 18.57
N VAL A 326 -30.95 -7.28 18.25
CA VAL A 326 -32.30 -7.71 18.67
C VAL A 326 -33.06 -8.34 17.51
N ASP A 327 -33.44 -7.55 16.50
CA ASP A 327 -34.23 -8.00 15.35
C ASP A 327 -33.71 -7.46 14.00
N ASP A 328 -32.48 -6.96 14.01
CA ASP A 328 -31.82 -6.39 12.85
C ASP A 328 -31.12 -7.44 11.97
N TYR A 329 -31.47 -7.51 10.69
CA TYR A 329 -30.79 -8.38 9.72
C TYR A 329 -31.06 -8.01 8.27
N ILE A 330 -30.26 -8.58 7.37
CA ILE A 330 -30.54 -8.61 5.94
C ILE A 330 -30.98 -10.02 5.56
N GLN A 331 -32.15 -10.14 4.95
CA GLN A 331 -32.64 -11.37 4.34
C GLN A 331 -32.28 -11.38 2.85
N MET A 332 -31.45 -12.33 2.45
CA MET A 332 -31.12 -12.57 1.06
C MET A 332 -32.18 -13.47 0.42
N PRO A 333 -32.40 -13.37 -0.91
CA PRO A 333 -33.30 -14.26 -1.62
C PRO A 333 -32.78 -15.70 -1.61
N GLU A 334 -33.54 -16.62 -2.21
CA GLU A 334 -33.05 -17.97 -2.44
C GLU A 334 -31.79 -17.95 -3.30
N MET A 335 -30.80 -18.76 -2.95
CA MET A 335 -29.51 -18.80 -3.62
C MET A 335 -29.19 -20.22 -4.07
N ASN A 336 -29.06 -20.41 -5.38
CA ASN A 336 -28.67 -21.67 -6.02
C ASN A 336 -27.28 -21.52 -6.67
N ILE A 337 -26.27 -21.32 -5.83
CA ILE A 337 -24.88 -21.08 -6.23
C ILE A 337 -24.14 -22.41 -6.34
N ASP A 338 -23.28 -22.56 -7.35
CA ASP A 338 -22.36 -23.68 -7.44
C ASP A 338 -21.11 -23.43 -6.59
N TYR A 339 -20.93 -24.25 -5.55
CA TYR A 339 -19.79 -24.23 -4.65
C TYR A 339 -18.77 -25.32 -4.95
N SER A 340 -18.90 -26.04 -6.08
CA SER A 340 -17.99 -27.13 -6.46
C SER A 340 -16.52 -26.71 -6.53
N LYS A 341 -16.26 -25.43 -6.76
CA LYS A 341 -14.92 -24.81 -6.78
C LYS A 341 -14.52 -24.12 -5.48
N GLY A 342 -15.33 -24.27 -4.44
CA GLY A 342 -15.15 -23.59 -3.17
C GLY A 342 -15.93 -22.28 -3.06
N ILE A 343 -15.60 -21.49 -2.05
CA ILE A 343 -16.24 -20.21 -1.75
C ILE A 343 -15.23 -19.26 -1.11
N THR A 344 -15.37 -17.97 -1.40
CA THR A 344 -14.77 -16.90 -0.60
C THR A 344 -15.86 -15.98 -0.08
N VAL A 345 -15.77 -15.61 1.18
CA VAL A 345 -16.61 -14.59 1.83
C VAL A 345 -15.69 -13.49 2.31
N GLU A 346 -15.96 -12.25 1.91
CA GLU A 346 -15.16 -11.06 2.26
C GLU A 346 -16.09 -9.96 2.75
N VAL A 347 -15.72 -9.31 3.86
CA VAL A 347 -16.60 -8.36 4.53
C VAL A 347 -15.83 -7.40 5.45
N TRP A 348 -16.26 -6.15 5.47
CA TRP A 348 -15.89 -5.19 6.52
C TRP A 348 -16.91 -5.23 7.64
N VAL A 349 -16.46 -5.44 8.88
CA VAL A 349 -17.33 -5.52 10.06
C VAL A 349 -16.80 -4.68 11.21
N TYR A 350 -17.73 -4.15 12.01
CA TYR A 350 -17.44 -3.43 13.24
C TYR A 350 -18.23 -4.05 14.39
N TYR A 351 -17.54 -4.69 15.33
CA TYR A 351 -18.19 -5.26 16.51
C TYR A 351 -18.24 -4.23 17.64
N ASN A 352 -19.43 -3.83 18.09
CA ASN A 352 -19.57 -3.06 19.34
C ASN A 352 -19.30 -3.94 20.56
N SER A 353 -19.81 -5.18 20.51
CA SER A 353 -19.61 -6.22 21.53
C SER A 353 -19.80 -7.60 20.90
N PHE A 354 -19.32 -8.66 21.55
CA PHE A 354 -19.50 -10.04 21.11
C PHE A 354 -20.73 -10.65 21.77
N LYS A 355 -21.89 -10.56 21.10
CA LYS A 355 -23.12 -11.25 21.51
C LYS A 355 -23.03 -12.73 21.17
N TYR A 356 -23.91 -13.53 21.78
CA TYR A 356 -23.93 -14.97 21.57
C TYR A 356 -24.18 -15.29 20.10
N GLN A 357 -23.15 -15.83 19.44
CA GLN A 357 -23.21 -16.28 18.05
C GLN A 357 -23.64 -15.19 17.05
N SER A 358 -23.11 -13.98 17.22
CA SER A 358 -23.25 -12.85 16.29
C SER A 358 -22.78 -13.28 14.90
N ARG A 359 -23.73 -13.40 13.97
CA ARG A 359 -23.46 -13.86 12.60
C ARG A 359 -23.08 -12.68 11.74
N VAL A 360 -21.98 -12.82 11.02
CA VAL A 360 -21.75 -12.01 9.84
C VAL A 360 -22.60 -12.57 8.71
N ILE A 361 -22.52 -13.88 8.45
CA ILE A 361 -23.45 -14.59 7.55
C ILE A 361 -23.94 -15.91 8.15
N ASP A 362 -25.14 -16.32 7.77
CA ASP A 362 -25.72 -17.65 8.03
C ASP A 362 -26.64 -18.04 6.85
N PHE A 363 -26.08 -18.74 5.85
CA PHE A 363 -26.79 -19.15 4.63
C PHE A 363 -27.17 -20.63 4.69
N ALA A 364 -28.45 -20.98 4.66
CA ALA A 364 -28.90 -22.34 4.98
C ALA A 364 -30.26 -22.75 4.37
N ASN A 365 -30.65 -23.99 4.66
CA ASN A 365 -32.03 -24.49 4.55
C ASN A 365 -32.72 -24.60 5.92
N GLY A 366 -32.15 -23.95 6.95
CA GLY A 366 -32.60 -23.99 8.34
C GLY A 366 -31.49 -24.35 9.32
N PRO A 367 -31.81 -24.43 10.62
CA PRO A 367 -30.84 -24.73 11.66
C PRO A 367 -30.15 -26.08 11.43
N GLY A 368 -28.82 -26.05 11.26
CA GLY A 368 -27.99 -27.23 11.05
C GLY A 368 -28.25 -27.96 9.74
N LYS A 369 -28.77 -27.27 8.73
CA LYS A 369 -29.11 -27.81 7.41
C LYS A 369 -28.43 -27.00 6.31
N ASN A 370 -27.32 -27.53 5.79
CA ASN A 370 -26.51 -26.92 4.73
C ASN A 370 -26.00 -25.49 5.04
N ASN A 371 -25.88 -25.12 6.33
CA ASN A 371 -25.40 -23.79 6.73
C ASN A 371 -23.98 -23.50 6.22
N ILE A 372 -23.76 -22.26 5.81
CA ILE A 372 -22.45 -21.61 5.71
C ILE A 372 -22.48 -20.46 6.70
N ILE A 373 -21.63 -20.52 7.73
CA ILE A 373 -21.64 -19.59 8.86
C ILE A 373 -20.28 -18.94 8.98
N PHE A 374 -20.25 -17.61 9.10
CA PHE A 374 -19.08 -16.86 9.49
C PHE A 374 -19.47 -15.82 10.55
N GLY A 375 -18.72 -15.75 11.65
CA GLY A 375 -19.02 -14.85 12.76
C GLY A 375 -18.16 -15.14 13.99
N ASN A 376 -18.60 -14.67 15.17
CA ASN A 376 -17.90 -14.97 16.41
C ASN A 376 -18.33 -16.34 17.00
N HIS A 377 -17.43 -16.95 17.77
CA HIS A 377 -17.75 -18.16 18.51
C HIS A 377 -18.36 -17.82 19.87
N THR A 378 -19.59 -18.27 20.14
CA THR A 378 -20.29 -18.02 21.41
C THR A 378 -20.30 -16.52 21.76
N THR A 379 -19.76 -16.09 22.89
CA THR A 379 -19.59 -14.68 23.30
C THR A 379 -18.12 -14.27 23.32
N THR A 380 -17.22 -15.05 22.73
CA THR A 380 -15.78 -14.75 22.70
C THR A 380 -15.42 -13.90 21.49
N ASN A 381 -14.19 -13.43 21.48
CA ASN A 381 -13.56 -12.75 20.36
C ASN A 381 -12.86 -13.74 19.39
N ASP A 382 -13.21 -15.03 19.47
CA ASP A 382 -12.72 -16.04 18.53
C ASP A 382 -13.58 -16.00 17.26
N GLY A 383 -12.94 -16.12 16.10
CA GLY A 383 -13.62 -16.22 14.82
C GLY A 383 -14.05 -17.66 14.54
N LEU A 384 -15.22 -17.83 13.94
CA LEU A 384 -15.82 -19.13 13.64
C LEU A 384 -16.26 -19.20 12.19
N LEU A 385 -15.73 -20.19 11.45
CA LEU A 385 -16.22 -20.60 10.15
C LEU A 385 -16.85 -21.99 10.28
N VAL A 386 -18.11 -22.15 9.88
CA VAL A 386 -18.80 -23.45 9.93
C VAL A 386 -19.44 -23.76 8.58
N VAL A 387 -19.29 -25.01 8.16
CA VAL A 387 -20.06 -25.59 7.05
C VAL A 387 -20.82 -26.79 7.55
N PHE A 388 -22.11 -26.83 7.26
CA PHE A 388 -22.92 -28.04 7.33
C PHE A 388 -23.09 -28.61 5.92
N VAL A 389 -22.90 -29.92 5.78
CA VAL A 389 -23.25 -30.70 4.58
C VAL A 389 -24.36 -31.65 4.97
N GLY A 390 -25.59 -31.38 4.53
CA GLY A 390 -26.78 -31.92 5.18
C GLY A 390 -26.81 -31.48 6.65
N SER A 391 -26.74 -32.44 7.57
CA SER A 391 -26.65 -32.22 9.02
C SER A 391 -25.24 -32.38 9.61
N THR A 392 -24.24 -32.69 8.79
CA THR A 392 -22.87 -32.93 9.25
C THR A 392 -22.11 -31.62 9.40
N ARG A 393 -21.73 -31.28 10.64
CA ARG A 393 -20.99 -30.06 10.97
C ARG A 393 -19.48 -30.23 10.79
N LYS A 394 -18.83 -29.29 10.12
CA LYS A 394 -17.38 -29.05 10.15
C LYS A 394 -17.12 -27.58 10.46
N ALA A 395 -16.12 -27.30 11.30
CA ALA A 395 -15.84 -25.95 11.73
C ALA A 395 -14.35 -25.71 11.95
N ILE A 396 -13.95 -24.47 11.72
CA ILE A 396 -12.66 -23.92 12.17
C ILE A 396 -12.97 -22.80 13.14
N GLU A 397 -12.22 -22.81 14.23
CA GLU A 397 -12.20 -21.73 15.19
C GLU A 397 -10.80 -21.12 15.20
N VAL A 398 -10.71 -19.80 15.03
CA VAL A 398 -9.45 -19.07 15.07
C VAL A 398 -9.46 -18.14 16.28
N LYS A 399 -8.54 -18.41 17.20
CA LYS A 399 -8.53 -17.79 18.53
C LYS A 399 -8.13 -16.32 18.49
N GLY A 400 -8.89 -15.48 19.18
CA GLY A 400 -8.56 -14.07 19.44
C GLY A 400 -8.47 -13.16 18.21
N ILE A 401 -9.06 -13.54 17.07
CA ILE A 401 -8.93 -12.74 15.85
C ILE A 401 -9.80 -11.49 15.85
N LEU A 402 -10.95 -11.52 16.54
CA LEU A 402 -11.91 -10.44 16.55
C LEU A 402 -11.56 -9.42 17.61
N GLU A 403 -11.91 -8.17 17.33
CA GLU A 403 -11.64 -7.04 18.20
C GLU A 403 -12.82 -6.08 18.15
N ALA A 404 -13.29 -5.66 19.32
CA ALA A 404 -14.41 -4.74 19.43
C ALA A 404 -13.96 -3.30 19.17
N SER A 405 -14.92 -2.44 18.81
CA SER A 405 -14.75 -0.99 18.63
C SER A 405 -13.77 -0.57 17.53
N LYS A 406 -13.60 -1.40 16.50
CA LYS A 406 -12.86 -1.04 15.28
C LYS A 406 -13.31 -1.83 14.07
N TRP A 407 -13.08 -1.25 12.90
CA TRP A 407 -13.27 -1.90 11.62
C TRP A 407 -12.27 -3.03 11.41
N LEU A 408 -12.79 -4.18 11.01
CA LEU A 408 -12.03 -5.36 10.64
C LEU A 408 -12.43 -5.77 9.23
N HIS A 409 -11.43 -5.97 8.38
CA HIS A 409 -11.62 -6.66 7.11
C HIS A 409 -11.42 -8.15 7.36
N LEU A 410 -12.48 -8.93 7.22
CA LEU A 410 -12.46 -10.37 7.44
C LEU A 410 -12.71 -11.10 6.13
N THR A 411 -11.89 -12.11 5.87
CA THR A 411 -12.06 -12.99 4.71
C THR A 411 -12.01 -14.44 5.16
N ALA A 412 -12.91 -15.26 4.64
CA ALA A 412 -12.86 -16.71 4.80
C ALA A 412 -12.91 -17.37 3.41
N THR A 413 -11.96 -18.24 3.13
CA THR A 413 -11.92 -19.02 1.88
C THR A 413 -12.09 -20.50 2.20
N ILE A 414 -12.65 -21.24 1.26
CA ILE A 414 -12.71 -22.71 1.22
C ILE A 414 -12.42 -23.08 -0.23
N ASP A 415 -11.41 -23.91 -0.49
CA ASP A 415 -11.13 -24.41 -1.84
C ASP A 415 -11.97 -25.65 -2.20
N GLU A 416 -11.83 -26.17 -3.43
CA GLU A 416 -12.53 -27.37 -3.91
C GLU A 416 -12.19 -28.66 -3.15
N SER A 417 -11.15 -28.64 -2.31
CA SER A 417 -10.74 -29.75 -1.44
C SER A 417 -11.17 -29.54 0.01
N GLY A 418 -11.83 -28.43 0.33
CA GLY A 418 -12.27 -28.08 1.68
C GLY A 418 -11.17 -27.45 2.56
N ASN A 419 -10.01 -27.12 2.00
CA ASN A 419 -9.01 -26.36 2.74
C ASN A 419 -9.53 -24.94 2.92
N ALA A 420 -9.67 -24.56 4.18
CA ALA A 420 -10.17 -23.25 4.54
C ALA A 420 -9.10 -22.39 5.19
N LYS A 421 -9.16 -21.10 4.88
CA LYS A 421 -8.28 -20.08 5.41
C LYS A 421 -9.09 -18.90 5.87
N VAL A 422 -8.64 -18.26 6.94
CA VAL A 422 -9.23 -17.06 7.51
C VAL A 422 -8.18 -15.97 7.50
N TYR A 423 -8.59 -14.79 7.05
CA TYR A 423 -7.74 -13.60 6.95
C TYR A 423 -8.35 -12.46 7.78
N LYS A 424 -7.47 -11.67 8.37
CA LYS A 424 -7.80 -10.39 9.03
C LYS A 424 -6.92 -9.30 8.44
N ASN A 425 -7.54 -8.26 7.89
CA ASN A 425 -6.85 -7.12 7.27
C ASN A 425 -5.81 -7.59 6.24
N GLY A 426 -6.20 -8.52 5.37
CA GLY A 426 -5.35 -9.08 4.32
C GLY A 426 -4.29 -10.11 4.77
N GLN A 427 -4.12 -10.37 6.08
CA GLN A 427 -3.15 -11.33 6.60
C GLN A 427 -3.81 -12.66 6.98
N GLU A 428 -3.25 -13.80 6.59
CA GLU A 428 -3.73 -15.13 6.99
C GLU A 428 -3.53 -15.31 8.50
N VAL A 429 -4.60 -15.58 9.24
CA VAL A 429 -4.59 -15.70 10.71
C VAL A 429 -4.89 -17.11 11.21
N GLY A 430 -5.34 -18.00 10.34
CA GLY A 430 -5.61 -19.38 10.67
C GLY A 430 -6.34 -20.11 9.56
N GLY A 431 -6.55 -21.41 9.75
CA GLY A 431 -7.18 -22.26 8.76
C GLY A 431 -7.21 -23.72 9.19
N GLY A 432 -7.70 -24.57 8.31
CA GLY A 432 -7.86 -25.99 8.56
C GLY A 432 -8.75 -26.64 7.51
N LEU A 433 -9.22 -27.85 7.79
CA LEU A 433 -10.09 -28.58 6.90
C LEU A 433 -11.56 -28.42 7.33
N VAL A 434 -12.39 -27.95 6.41
CA VAL A 434 -13.85 -27.99 6.50
C VAL A 434 -14.41 -28.81 5.33
N ALA A 435 -15.74 -28.91 5.25
CA ALA A 435 -16.38 -29.47 4.07
C ALA A 435 -16.55 -28.37 3.00
N VAL A 436 -16.47 -28.75 1.73
CA VAL A 436 -16.97 -27.92 0.64
C VAL A 436 -18.50 -27.81 0.78
N PRO A 437 -19.09 -26.60 0.79
CA PRO A 437 -20.55 -26.47 0.87
C PRO A 437 -21.25 -27.19 -0.29
N ASN A 438 -22.39 -27.81 -0.02
CA ASN A 438 -23.21 -28.37 -1.10
C ASN A 438 -23.75 -27.26 -2.02
N SER A 439 -23.72 -27.51 -3.34
CA SER A 439 -24.43 -26.73 -4.36
C SER A 439 -25.93 -27.09 -4.33
N VAL A 440 -26.66 -26.47 -3.40
CA VAL A 440 -28.10 -26.65 -3.19
C VAL A 440 -28.79 -25.30 -3.13
N ASN A 441 -30.07 -25.24 -3.51
CA ASN A 441 -30.89 -24.05 -3.33
C ASN A 441 -31.10 -23.78 -1.83
N ARG A 442 -30.43 -22.75 -1.30
CA ARG A 442 -30.59 -22.30 0.09
C ARG A 442 -31.68 -21.26 0.17
N THR A 443 -32.61 -21.42 1.10
CA THR A 443 -33.83 -20.59 1.19
C THR A 443 -33.93 -19.75 2.47
N LYS A 444 -32.98 -19.90 3.39
CA LYS A 444 -32.90 -19.14 4.63
C LYS A 444 -31.51 -18.53 4.77
N ASN A 445 -31.33 -17.40 4.10
CA ASN A 445 -30.04 -16.75 3.93
C ASN A 445 -30.03 -15.39 4.62
N TYR A 446 -29.19 -15.26 5.64
CA TYR A 446 -29.17 -14.07 6.46
C TYR A 446 -27.77 -13.49 6.65
N ILE A 447 -27.74 -12.17 6.82
CA ILE A 447 -26.58 -11.38 7.26
C ILE A 447 -26.99 -10.68 8.55
N GLY A 448 -26.18 -10.77 9.60
CA GLY A 448 -26.46 -10.14 10.91
C GLY A 448 -27.25 -10.99 11.91
N VAL A 449 -27.89 -12.10 11.49
CA VAL A 449 -28.68 -12.98 12.38
C VAL A 449 -28.42 -14.46 12.11
N SER A 450 -28.72 -15.32 13.08
CA SER A 450 -28.60 -16.77 12.95
C SER A 450 -29.90 -17.44 12.51
N ASN A 451 -29.76 -18.58 11.81
CA ASN A 451 -30.88 -19.45 11.47
C ASN A 451 -31.53 -20.14 12.68
N TRP A 452 -30.87 -20.16 13.84
CA TRP A 452 -31.41 -20.70 15.10
C TRP A 452 -32.21 -19.62 15.82
N SER A 453 -33.31 -20.03 16.46
CA SER A 453 -33.97 -19.19 17.46
C SER A 453 -33.02 -18.96 18.63
N GLY A 454 -32.72 -17.70 18.95
CA GLY A 454 -31.80 -17.30 20.01
C GLY A 454 -32.19 -15.96 20.58
#